data_AF-A0A399IG44-F1
#
_entry.id   AF-A0A399IG44-F1
#
_cell.length_a   1.000
_cell.length_b   1.000
_cell.length_c   1.000
_cell.angle_alpha   90.00
_cell.angle_beta   90.00
_cell.angle_gamma   90.00
#
_symmetry.space_group_name_H-M   'P 1'
#
loop_
_entity.id
_entity.type
_entity.pdbx_description
1 polymer ?
#
loop_
_entity_poly.entity_id
_entity_poly.type
_entity_poly.pdbx_seq_one_letter_code
_entity_poly.pdbx_strand_id
1 'polypeptide(L)'
;MNIRFDFVMHWLYAIVWALLAISGFAMVGAKYGWLLNFDIASADYIHRVSAGAFVIITLISIIYEIYKNIKNDQRPLPWFIIGKKGYQLFTFIMTLILIITGAIIWVCMEYKMPFVSFALFIHEYVSYIFLASIIWHIYKKCHILLWPKKSTSKKIEK
;
A
#
# COMPACT_ATOMS: atom_id res chain seq x y z
N MET A 1 23.07 -14.51 -6.41
CA MET A 1 22.44 -13.63 -5.39
C MET A 1 20.96 -13.99 -5.33
N ASN A 2 20.51 -14.71 -4.28
CA ASN A 2 19.10 -15.14 -4.18
C ASN A 2 18.28 -14.01 -3.57
N ILE A 3 17.64 -13.19 -4.42
CA ILE A 3 16.73 -12.15 -3.95
C ILE A 3 15.50 -12.84 -3.35
N ARG A 4 15.16 -12.48 -2.12
CA ARG A 4 14.02 -13.07 -1.43
C ARG A 4 12.70 -12.55 -2.01
N PHE A 5 11.75 -13.44 -2.24
CA PHE A 5 10.43 -13.11 -2.78
C PHE A 5 9.71 -12.02 -1.96
N ASP A 6 9.78 -12.07 -0.63
CA ASP A 6 9.13 -11.08 0.24
C ASP A 6 9.70 -9.67 0.06
N PHE A 7 10.98 -9.56 -0.28
CA PHE A 7 11.62 -8.28 -0.58
C PHE A 7 11.20 -7.71 -1.94
N VAL A 8 11.17 -8.55 -2.98
CA VAL A 8 10.73 -8.13 -4.33
C VAL A 8 9.29 -7.65 -4.29
N MET A 9 8.40 -8.44 -3.68
CA MET A 9 6.99 -8.10 -3.59
C MET A 9 6.76 -6.79 -2.85
N HIS A 10 7.55 -6.52 -1.80
CA HIS A 10 7.45 -5.27 -1.04
C HIS A 10 7.71 -4.04 -1.90
N TRP A 11 8.84 -4.03 -2.62
CA TRP A 11 9.23 -2.88 -3.42
C TRP A 11 8.37 -2.73 -4.68
N LEU A 12 7.97 -3.84 -5.30
CA LEU A 12 7.04 -3.79 -6.41
C LEU A 12 5.70 -3.19 -5.97
N TYR A 13 5.19 -3.62 -4.82
CA TYR A 13 3.99 -3.04 -4.21
C TYR A 13 4.17 -1.55 -3.91
N ALA A 14 5.30 -1.14 -3.32
CA ALA A 14 5.57 0.25 -2.99
C ALA A 14 5.64 1.16 -4.23
N ILE A 15 6.26 0.70 -5.32
CA ILE A 15 6.33 1.45 -6.58
C ILE A 15 4.93 1.63 -7.18
N VAL A 16 4.16 0.55 -7.29
CA VAL A 16 2.79 0.62 -7.84
C VAL A 16 1.89 1.48 -6.96
N TRP A 17 2.02 1.36 -5.64
CA TRP A 17 1.29 2.21 -4.70
C TRP A 17 1.67 3.68 -4.83
N ALA A 18 2.95 4.01 -5.05
CA ALA A 18 3.39 5.39 -5.26
C ALA A 18 2.78 5.99 -6.54
N LEU A 19 2.74 5.22 -7.64
CA LEU A 19 2.08 5.63 -8.88
C LEU A 19 0.59 5.88 -8.66
N LEU A 20 -0.10 4.99 -7.93
CA LEU A 20 -1.50 5.16 -7.55
C LEU A 20 -1.72 6.41 -6.70
N ALA A 21 -0.87 6.66 -5.71
CA ALA A 21 -1.00 7.81 -4.83
C ALA A 21 -0.78 9.12 -5.60
N ILE A 22 0.29 9.23 -6.38
CA ILE A 22 0.60 10.45 -7.16
C ILE A 22 -0.54 10.75 -8.15
N SER A 23 -0.94 9.76 -8.95
CA SER A 23 -2.02 9.93 -9.93
C SER A 23 -3.38 10.16 -9.27
N GLY A 24 -3.68 9.45 -8.18
CA GLY A 24 -4.93 9.58 -7.44
C GLY A 24 -5.08 10.95 -6.80
N PHE A 25 -4.06 11.44 -6.08
CA PHE A 25 -4.09 12.76 -5.47
C PHE A 25 -4.13 13.87 -6.53
N ALA A 26 -3.46 13.71 -7.67
CA ALA A 26 -3.58 14.68 -8.78
C ALA A 26 -5.03 14.85 -9.28
N MET A 27 -5.87 13.82 -9.15
CA MET A 27 -7.29 13.84 -9.55
C MET A 27 -8.26 14.37 -8.48
N VAL A 28 -7.82 14.55 -7.22
CA VAL A 28 -8.68 15.06 -6.12
C VAL A 28 -9.06 16.54 -6.33
N GLY A 29 -8.53 17.20 -7.36
CA GLY A 29 -8.93 18.53 -7.82
C GLY A 29 -7.80 19.55 -7.77
N ALA A 30 -8.16 20.84 -7.82
CA ALA A 30 -7.21 21.94 -7.99
C ALA A 30 -6.11 22.01 -6.92
N LYS A 31 -6.37 21.50 -5.71
CA LYS A 31 -5.43 21.51 -4.59
C LYS A 31 -4.13 20.72 -4.87
N TYR A 32 -4.24 19.62 -5.62
CA TYR A 32 -3.15 18.67 -5.84
C TYR A 32 -2.85 18.43 -7.32
N GLY A 33 -3.58 19.05 -8.24
CA GLY A 33 -3.38 18.90 -9.69
C GLY A 33 -1.96 19.22 -10.16
N TRP A 34 -1.21 20.06 -9.44
CA TRP A 34 0.20 20.36 -9.72
C TRP A 34 1.11 19.12 -9.71
N LEU A 35 0.73 18.03 -9.04
CA LEU A 35 1.51 16.78 -9.00
C LEU A 35 1.76 16.17 -10.39
N LEU A 36 0.85 16.40 -11.33
CA LEU A 36 0.96 15.97 -12.73
C LEU A 36 0.65 17.13 -13.69
N ASN A 37 1.06 18.35 -13.34
CA ASN A 37 0.88 19.55 -14.18
C ASN A 37 -0.56 19.80 -14.64
N PHE A 38 -1.55 19.44 -13.81
CA PHE A 38 -2.98 19.54 -14.11
C PHE A 38 -3.44 18.70 -15.32
N ASP A 39 -2.63 17.72 -15.76
CA ASP A 39 -3.02 16.75 -16.77
C ASP A 39 -3.87 15.63 -16.15
N ILE A 40 -5.17 15.91 -16.02
CA ILE A 40 -6.14 14.99 -15.42
C ILE A 40 -6.31 13.72 -16.27
N ALA A 41 -6.17 13.83 -17.59
CA ALA A 41 -6.33 12.69 -18.50
C ALA A 41 -5.20 11.67 -18.31
N SER A 42 -3.95 12.15 -18.26
CA SER A 42 -2.80 11.29 -17.95
C SER A 42 -2.88 10.74 -16.52
N ALA A 43 -3.35 11.53 -15.56
CA ALA A 43 -3.55 11.08 -14.19
C ALA A 43 -4.57 9.91 -14.11
N ASP A 44 -5.73 10.03 -14.75
CA ASP A 44 -6.75 8.97 -14.79
C ASP A 44 -6.22 7.71 -15.46
N TYR A 45 -5.55 7.85 -16.61
CA TYR A 45 -4.96 6.71 -17.30
C TYR A 45 -3.92 5.97 -16.45
N ILE A 46 -2.96 6.70 -15.88
CA ILE A 46 -1.91 6.11 -15.02
C ILE A 46 -2.53 5.46 -13.80
N HIS A 47 -3.53 6.09 -13.17
CA HIS A 47 -4.20 5.57 -11.99
C HIS A 47 -4.89 4.24 -12.27
N ARG A 48 -5.67 4.17 -13.35
CA ARG A 48 -6.40 2.94 -13.75
C ARG A 48 -5.47 1.80 -14.10
N VAL A 49 -4.41 2.06 -14.88
CA VAL A 49 -3.42 1.04 -15.24
C VAL A 49 -2.69 0.55 -13.99
N SER A 50 -2.26 1.46 -13.12
CA SER A 50 -1.60 1.11 -11.87
C SER A 50 -2.53 0.35 -10.92
N ALA A 51 -3.83 0.66 -10.92
CA ALA A 51 -4.84 -0.06 -10.12
C ALA A 51 -4.96 -1.52 -10.56
N GLY A 52 -4.96 -1.79 -11.87
CA GLY A 52 -4.93 -3.15 -12.40
C GLY A 52 -3.72 -3.95 -11.90
N ALA A 53 -2.52 -3.36 -12.01
CA ALA A 53 -1.30 -3.98 -11.50
C ALA A 53 -1.34 -4.20 -9.98
N PHE A 54 -1.86 -3.22 -9.25
CA PHE A 54 -1.99 -3.26 -7.79
C PHE A 54 -2.92 -4.38 -7.32
N VAL A 55 -4.06 -4.58 -7.99
CA VAL A 55 -4.98 -5.69 -7.71
C VAL A 55 -4.28 -7.02 -7.92
N ILE A 56 -3.54 -7.20 -9.03
CA ILE A 56 -2.81 -8.44 -9.33
C ILE A 56 -1.76 -8.74 -8.24
N ILE A 57 -0.92 -7.77 -7.89
CA ILE A 57 0.12 -7.92 -6.86
C ILE A 57 -0.51 -8.25 -5.50
N THR A 58 -1.65 -7.61 -5.18
CA THR A 58 -2.40 -7.86 -3.95
C THR A 58 -2.93 -9.29 -3.92
N LEU A 59 -3.55 -9.77 -5.01
CA LEU A 59 -4.06 -11.14 -5.10
C LEU A 59 -2.94 -12.18 -4.96
N ILE A 60 -1.80 -11.97 -5.64
CA ILE A 60 -0.62 -12.84 -5.49
C ILE A 60 -0.17 -12.87 -4.02
N SER A 61 -0.13 -11.72 -3.35
CA SER A 61 0.27 -11.61 -1.95
C SER A 61 -0.71 -12.31 -1.00
N ILE A 62 -2.02 -12.21 -1.26
CA ILE A 62 -3.06 -12.92 -0.50
C ILE A 62 -2.94 -14.43 -0.69
N ILE A 63 -2.82 -14.91 -1.94
CA ILE A 63 -2.67 -16.33 -2.26
C ILE A 63 -1.44 -16.90 -1.58
N TYR A 64 -0.33 -16.17 -1.59
CA TYR A 64 0.89 -16.60 -0.92
C TYR A 64 0.73 -16.71 0.60
N GLU A 65 0.07 -15.75 1.25
CA GLU A 65 -0.21 -15.81 2.69
C GLU A 65 -1.16 -16.97 3.03
N ILE A 66 -2.18 -17.23 2.20
CA ILE A 66 -3.08 -18.38 2.35
C ILE A 66 -2.30 -19.69 2.22
N TYR A 67 -1.46 -19.82 1.19
CA TYR A 67 -0.63 -21.01 0.96
C TYR A 67 0.30 -21.28 2.15
N LYS A 68 0.95 -20.24 2.68
CA LYS A 68 1.80 -20.32 3.87
C LYS A 68 1.02 -20.81 5.09
N ASN A 69 -0.20 -20.32 5.25
CA ASN A 69 -1.10 -20.75 6.33
C ASN A 69 -1.55 -22.20 6.19
N ILE A 70 -1.87 -22.66 4.99
CA ILE A 70 -2.22 -24.06 4.71
C ILE A 70 -1.04 -24.98 5.05
N LYS A 71 0.19 -24.54 4.74
CA LYS A 71 1.42 -25.27 5.08
C LYS A 71 1.86 -25.13 6.53
N ASN A 72 1.11 -24.42 7.38
CA ASN A 72 1.49 -24.09 8.75
C ASN A 72 2.90 -23.48 8.87
N ASP A 73 3.38 -22.79 7.84
CA ASP A 73 4.71 -22.19 7.82
C ASP A 73 4.69 -20.90 8.66
N GLN A 74 5.38 -20.93 9.81
CA GLN A 74 5.45 -19.79 10.73
C GLN A 74 6.68 -18.90 10.49
N ARG A 75 7.45 -19.11 9.41
CA ARG A 75 8.67 -18.33 9.16
C ARG A 75 8.35 -16.84 9.06
N PRO A 76 9.10 -15.98 9.77
CA PRO A 76 8.88 -14.54 9.70
C PRO A 76 9.29 -14.01 8.32
N LEU A 77 8.38 -13.26 7.70
CA LEU A 77 8.63 -12.57 6.43
C LEU A 77 8.68 -11.06 6.72
N PRO A 78 9.87 -10.52 7.05
CA PRO A 78 9.99 -9.16 7.58
C PRO A 78 9.61 -8.06 6.59
N TRP A 79 9.62 -8.36 5.28
CA TRP A 79 9.29 -7.42 4.21
C TRP A 79 7.91 -7.62 3.62
N PHE A 80 7.22 -8.71 3.96
CA PHE A 80 5.96 -9.04 3.31
C PHE A 80 4.85 -8.04 3.65
N ILE A 81 4.01 -7.73 2.66
CA ILE A 81 3.05 -6.61 2.72
C ILE A 81 1.79 -6.98 3.50
N ILE A 82 1.35 -8.23 3.37
CA ILE A 82 0.10 -8.76 3.94
C ILE A 82 0.41 -9.74 5.07
N GLY A 83 -0.41 -9.75 6.10
CA GLY A 83 -0.19 -10.61 7.27
C GLY A 83 -1.28 -10.45 8.33
N LYS A 84 -1.24 -11.31 9.34
CA LYS A 84 -2.32 -11.44 10.33
C LYS A 84 -2.34 -10.39 11.43
N LYS A 85 -1.24 -9.63 11.63
CA LYS A 85 -1.08 -8.73 12.78
C LYS A 85 -0.30 -7.46 12.42
N GLY A 86 -0.49 -6.42 13.23
CA GLY A 86 0.27 -5.17 13.16
C GLY A 86 0.05 -4.41 11.85
N TYR A 87 1.13 -3.82 11.33
CA TYR A 87 1.07 -2.98 10.12
C TYR A 87 0.63 -3.76 8.88
N GLN A 88 0.99 -5.05 8.78
CA GLN A 88 0.61 -5.89 7.63
C GLN A 88 -0.91 -6.11 7.55
N LEU A 89 -1.58 -6.26 8.70
CA LEU A 89 -3.04 -6.37 8.76
C LEU A 89 -3.70 -5.04 8.39
N PHE A 90 -3.16 -3.93 8.90
CA PHE A 90 -3.63 -2.59 8.53
C PHE A 90 -3.53 -2.37 7.02
N THR A 91 -2.36 -2.67 6.43
CA THR A 91 -2.15 -2.57 4.98
C THR A 91 -3.14 -3.43 4.21
N PHE A 92 -3.36 -4.67 4.64
CA PHE A 92 -4.34 -5.57 4.02
C PHE A 92 -5.75 -4.98 4.01
N ILE A 93 -6.24 -4.51 5.16
CA ILE A 93 -7.60 -3.94 5.29
C ILE A 93 -7.75 -2.69 4.43
N MET A 94 -6.82 -1.74 4.51
CA MET A 94 -6.87 -0.49 3.74
C MET A 94 -6.86 -0.77 2.24
N THR A 95 -6.05 -1.73 1.81
CA THR A 95 -5.95 -2.15 0.41
C THR A 95 -7.25 -2.74 -0.11
N LEU A 96 -7.91 -3.60 0.68
CA LEU A 96 -9.21 -4.14 0.31
C LEU A 96 -10.27 -3.04 0.18
N ILE A 97 -10.30 -2.09 1.11
CA ILE A 97 -11.24 -0.96 1.05
C ILE A 97 -11.01 -0.14 -0.22
N LEU A 98 -9.76 0.19 -0.55
CA LEU A 98 -9.41 0.94 -1.77
C LEU A 98 -9.76 0.16 -3.04
N ILE A 99 -9.52 -1.14 -3.10
CA ILE A 99 -9.89 -1.97 -4.27
C ILE A 99 -11.41 -2.01 -4.45
N ILE A 100 -12.16 -2.25 -3.37
CA ILE A 100 -13.63 -2.34 -3.43
C ILE A 100 -14.23 -0.99 -3.87
N THR A 101 -13.82 0.10 -3.21
CA THR A 101 -14.31 1.44 -3.56
C THR A 101 -13.88 1.86 -4.96
N GLY A 102 -12.64 1.59 -5.37
CA GLY A 102 -12.15 1.85 -6.72
C GLY A 102 -12.92 1.06 -7.79
N ALA A 103 -13.25 -0.21 -7.53
CA ALA A 103 -14.07 -1.02 -8.42
C ALA A 103 -15.51 -0.49 -8.54
N ILE A 104 -16.11 -0.03 -7.43
CA ILE A 104 -17.44 0.61 -7.45
C ILE A 104 -17.38 1.88 -8.31
N ILE A 105 -16.37 2.73 -8.12
CA ILE A 105 -16.20 3.96 -8.90
C ILE A 105 -16.07 3.63 -10.39
N TRP A 106 -15.24 2.64 -10.74
CA TRP A 106 -15.00 2.25 -12.12
C TRP A 106 -16.26 1.71 -12.80
N VAL A 107 -16.96 0.77 -12.16
CA VAL A 107 -18.07 0.03 -12.79
C VAL A 107 -19.38 0.81 -12.73
N CYS A 108 -19.63 1.56 -11.66
CA CYS A 108 -20.93 2.18 -11.42
C CYS A 108 -21.03 3.64 -11.88
N MET A 109 -19.96 4.22 -12.44
CA MET A 109 -19.85 5.65 -12.78
C MET A 109 -21.04 6.16 -13.61
N GLU A 110 -21.57 5.34 -14.50
CA GLU A 110 -22.62 5.72 -15.46
C GLU A 110 -24.06 5.45 -14.95
N TYR A 111 -24.23 4.64 -13.90
CA TYR A 111 -25.55 4.05 -13.58
C TYR A 111 -26.09 4.38 -12.18
N LYS A 112 -25.23 4.67 -11.20
CA LYS A 112 -25.64 4.73 -9.78
C LYS A 112 -24.92 5.84 -9.00
N MET A 113 -25.26 7.09 -9.31
CA MET A 113 -24.63 8.30 -8.72
C MET A 113 -24.51 8.29 -7.19
N PRO A 114 -25.52 7.87 -6.38
CA PRO A 114 -25.37 7.87 -4.92
C PRO A 114 -24.27 6.91 -4.43
N PHE A 115 -24.15 5.73 -5.04
CA PHE A 115 -23.13 4.74 -4.70
C PHE A 115 -21.74 5.20 -5.11
N VAL A 116 -21.63 5.84 -6.28
CA VAL A 116 -20.37 6.41 -6.77
C VAL A 116 -19.89 7.54 -5.87
N SER A 117 -20.77 8.47 -5.48
CA SER A 117 -20.42 9.57 -4.57
C SER A 117 -19.95 9.07 -3.22
N PHE A 118 -20.63 8.07 -2.64
CA PHE A 118 -20.19 7.45 -1.39
C PHE A 118 -18.85 6.74 -1.55
N ALA A 119 -18.66 5.99 -2.64
CA ALA A 119 -17.41 5.30 -2.90
C ALA A 119 -16.25 6.28 -3.10
N LEU A 120 -16.45 7.39 -3.84
CA LEU A 120 -15.47 8.47 -3.99
C LEU A 120 -15.06 9.06 -2.64
N PHE A 121 -16.05 9.41 -1.80
CA PHE A 121 -15.80 9.93 -0.46
C PHE A 121 -14.94 8.96 0.37
N ILE A 122 -15.32 7.69 0.44
CA ILE A 122 -14.54 6.70 1.21
C ILE A 122 -13.15 6.49 0.58
N HIS A 123 -13.06 6.38 -0.75
CA HIS A 123 -11.80 6.14 -1.45
C HIS A 123 -10.79 7.26 -1.20
N GLU A 124 -11.24 8.52 -1.23
CA GLU A 124 -10.39 9.68 -0.96
C GLU A 124 -9.92 9.70 0.50
N TYR A 125 -10.83 9.60 1.47
CA TYR A 125 -10.46 9.68 2.89
C TYR A 125 -9.56 8.53 3.34
N VAL A 126 -9.84 7.32 2.86
CA VAL A 126 -9.01 6.14 3.11
C VAL A 126 -7.62 6.33 2.49
N SER A 127 -7.52 6.97 1.31
CA SER A 127 -6.24 7.29 0.69
C SER A 127 -5.39 8.24 1.55
N TYR A 128 -5.99 9.28 2.16
CA TYR A 128 -5.26 10.16 3.09
C TYR A 128 -4.76 9.41 4.32
N ILE A 129 -5.60 8.58 4.94
CA ILE A 129 -5.21 7.76 6.10
C ILE A 129 -4.07 6.82 5.71
N PHE A 130 -4.14 6.22 4.53
CA PHE A 130 -3.12 5.29 4.07
C PHE A 130 -1.79 6.00 3.76
N LEU A 131 -1.83 7.18 3.13
CA LEU A 131 -0.65 8.02 2.90
C LEU A 131 0.03 8.38 4.23
N ALA A 132 -0.73 8.90 5.21
CA ALA A 132 -0.20 9.24 6.53
C ALA A 132 0.44 8.02 7.22
N SER A 133 -0.20 6.86 7.12
CA SER A 133 0.31 5.60 7.64
C SER A 133 1.61 5.14 6.98
N ILE A 134 1.78 5.37 5.67
CA ILE A 134 3.01 5.05 4.94
C ILE A 134 4.14 6.02 5.30
N ILE A 135 3.86 7.32 5.42
CA ILE A 135 4.83 8.31 5.90
C ILE A 135 5.34 7.90 7.30
N TRP A 136 4.42 7.54 8.21
CA TRP A 136 4.77 7.02 9.53
C TRP A 136 5.60 5.73 9.46
N HIS A 137 5.23 4.79 8.60
CA HIS A 137 5.97 3.55 8.39
C HIS A 137 7.41 3.80 7.96
N ILE A 138 7.61 4.66 6.95
CA ILE A 138 8.92 5.04 6.42
C ILE A 138 9.72 5.74 7.52
N TYR A 139 9.13 6.73 8.20
CA TYR A 139 9.75 7.46 9.30
C TYR A 139 10.29 6.49 10.36
N LYS A 140 9.44 5.56 10.84
CA LYS A 140 9.83 4.57 11.85
C LYS A 140 10.99 3.70 11.36
N LYS A 141 10.96 3.25 10.10
CA LYS A 141 12.02 2.40 9.53
C LYS A 141 13.35 3.13 9.38
N CYS A 142 13.34 4.40 8.96
CA CYS A 142 14.53 5.23 8.87
C CYS A 142 15.15 5.49 10.26
N HIS A 143 14.34 5.77 11.28
CA HIS A 143 14.84 6.12 12.62
C HIS A 143 15.27 4.90 13.45
N ILE A 144 14.73 3.71 13.18
CA ILE A 144 15.23 2.46 13.78
C ILE A 144 16.66 2.14 13.30
N LEU A 145 17.00 2.50 12.06
CA LEU A 145 18.33 2.27 11.49
C LEU A 145 19.39 3.25 12.02
N LEU A 146 18.98 4.44 12.47
CA LEU A 146 19.87 5.47 12.98
C LEU A 146 20.17 5.35 14.48
N TRP A 147 19.44 4.53 15.25
CA TRP A 147 19.68 4.41 16.68
C TRP A 147 20.94 3.57 16.94
N PRO A 148 22.04 4.16 17.47
CA PRO A 148 23.22 3.38 17.81
C PRO A 148 22.83 2.41 18.92
N LYS A 149 22.80 1.12 18.58
CA LYS A 149 22.60 0.05 19.55
C LYS A 149 23.75 0.17 20.55
N LYS A 150 23.48 0.65 21.77
CA LYS A 150 24.48 0.66 22.85
C LYS A 150 25.05 -0.76 22.91
N SER A 151 26.31 -0.89 22.52
CA SER A 151 27.08 -2.11 22.69
C SER A 151 27.02 -2.45 24.16
N THR A 152 26.27 -3.49 24.52
CA THR A 152 26.37 -4.14 25.82
C THR A 152 27.75 -4.81 25.86
N SER A 153 28.76 -3.99 26.13
CA SER A 153 30.04 -4.43 26.63
C SER A 153 29.78 -5.25 27.88
N LYS A 154 29.79 -6.57 27.72
CA LYS A 154 29.90 -7.54 28.82
C LYS A 154 31.07 -7.09 29.71
N LYS A 155 30.77 -6.51 30.88
CA LYS A 155 31.69 -6.63 32.01
C LYS A 155 31.58 -8.06 32.52
N ILE A 156 32.43 -8.92 31.97
CA ILE A 156 32.95 -10.07 32.72
C ILE A 156 34.06 -9.46 33.58
N GLU A 157 33.76 -9.15 34.83
CA GLU A 157 34.79 -8.99 35.86
C GLU A 157 34.61 -10.14 36.86
N LYS A 158 35.75 -10.79 37.10
CA LYS A 158 35.98 -12.05 37.80
C LYS A 158 35.58 -12.01 39.27
#